data_AF-A0A1I7XED1-F1
#
_entry.id   AF-A0A1I7XED1-F1
#
_cell.length_a   1.000
_cell.length_b   1.000
_cell.length_c   1.000
_cell.angle_alpha   90.00
_cell.angle_beta   90.00
_cell.angle_gamma   90.00
#
_symmetry.space_group_name_H-M   'P 1'
#
loop_
_entity.id
_entity.type
_entity.pdbx_description
1 polymer ?
#
loop_
_entity_poly.entity_id
_entity_poly.type
_entity_poly.pdbx_seq_one_letter_code
_entity_poly.pdbx_strand_id
1 'polypeptide(L)'
;MSAKDQDASLVIALSITHVYVKSPISAVEYRLPTPLSLTGSLSVNDRLSEAELLLEDQIYGPESLAVNSKTGMIYTGLKTGLICEIKLLGEKPKIIRAVQLSSIEGCDGSYKMMNKCGRPLGMRYLNDFDFLPDGRIVLSESSNRFEDKDFLYDMLEHRPNGRAITTSINLKSPFRHTVA
;
A
#
# COMPACT_ATOMS: atom_id res chain seq x y z
N MET A 1 -16.74 24.36 -39.90
CA MET A 1 -16.18 23.10 -40.42
C MET A 1 -17.23 22.03 -40.20
N SER A 2 -17.67 21.36 -41.26
CA SER A 2 -18.83 20.46 -41.20
C SER A 2 -18.45 19.17 -40.47
N ALA A 3 -19.38 18.52 -39.77
CA ALA A 3 -19.13 17.25 -39.07
C ALA A 3 -18.46 16.18 -39.97
N LYS A 4 -18.78 16.20 -41.28
CA LYS A 4 -18.16 15.35 -42.31
C LYS A 4 -16.64 15.58 -42.52
N ASP A 5 -16.16 16.81 -42.34
CA ASP A 5 -14.73 17.15 -42.51
C ASP A 5 -13.90 16.70 -41.30
N GLN A 6 -14.54 16.65 -40.14
CA GLN A 6 -13.95 16.16 -38.88
C GLN A 6 -13.78 14.64 -38.89
N ASP A 7 -14.74 13.92 -39.50
CA ASP A 7 -14.65 12.47 -39.67
C ASP A 7 -13.53 12.07 -40.65
N ALA A 8 -13.40 12.81 -41.76
CA ALA A 8 -12.38 12.53 -42.77
C ALA A 8 -10.95 12.77 -42.25
N SER A 9 -10.74 13.85 -41.49
CA SER A 9 -9.43 14.17 -40.91
C SER A 9 -9.00 13.15 -39.85
N LEU A 10 -9.93 12.65 -39.04
CA LEU A 10 -9.65 11.61 -38.05
C LEU A 10 -9.26 10.28 -38.70
N VAL A 11 -9.99 9.87 -39.75
CA VAL A 11 -9.69 8.64 -40.50
C VAL A 11 -8.32 8.71 -41.15
N ILE A 12 -7.96 9.86 -41.75
CA ILE A 12 -6.63 10.07 -42.35
C ILE A 12 -5.53 10.00 -41.28
N ALA A 13 -5.71 10.68 -40.14
CA ALA A 13 -4.72 10.67 -39.05
C ALA A 13 -4.50 9.26 -38.47
N LEU A 14 -5.58 8.50 -38.25
CA LEU A 14 -5.50 7.11 -37.78
C LEU A 14 -4.83 6.20 -38.80
N SER A 15 -5.13 6.38 -40.09
CA SER A 15 -4.52 5.60 -41.17
C SER A 15 -3.01 5.86 -41.27
N ILE A 16 -2.60 7.13 -41.22
CA ILE A 16 -1.17 7.52 -41.18
C ILE A 16 -0.49 6.92 -39.95
N THR A 17 -1.12 7.03 -38.77
CA THR A 17 -0.56 6.47 -37.54
C THR A 17 -0.39 4.95 -37.65
N HIS A 18 -1.38 4.22 -38.17
CA HIS A 18 -1.30 2.76 -38.35
C HIS A 18 -0.20 2.33 -39.33
N VAL A 19 0.04 3.11 -40.40
CA VAL A 19 1.05 2.79 -41.42
C VAL A 19 2.47 3.11 -40.94
N TYR A 20 2.66 4.24 -40.25
CA TYR A 20 3.99 4.73 -39.87
C TYR A 20 4.42 4.33 -38.46
N VAL A 21 3.48 4.11 -37.53
CA VAL A 21 3.77 3.62 -36.18
C VAL A 21 3.68 2.10 -36.17
N LYS A 22 4.69 1.44 -36.73
CA LYS A 22 4.87 0.00 -36.53
C LYS A 22 5.31 -0.23 -35.09
N SER A 23 4.42 -0.80 -34.28
CA SER A 23 4.78 -1.27 -32.94
C SER A 23 5.93 -2.30 -33.07
N PRO A 24 7.04 -2.14 -32.35
CA PRO A 24 8.09 -3.17 -32.31
C PRO A 24 7.62 -4.44 -31.59
N ILE A 25 6.46 -4.38 -30.92
CA ILE A 25 5.87 -5.48 -30.16
C ILE A 25 4.93 -6.27 -31.08
N SER A 26 5.32 -7.50 -31.38
CA SER A 26 4.41 -8.51 -31.97
C SER A 26 3.71 -9.22 -30.82
N ALA A 27 2.43 -8.89 -30.58
CA ALA A 27 1.64 -9.58 -29.58
C ALA A 27 1.45 -11.04 -30.00
N VAL A 28 1.93 -11.97 -29.16
CA VAL A 28 1.76 -13.40 -29.36
C VAL A 28 0.63 -13.90 -28.46
N GLU A 29 -0.19 -14.83 -28.96
CA GLU A 29 -1.18 -15.49 -28.12
C GLU A 29 -0.44 -16.28 -27.04
N TYR A 30 -0.61 -15.87 -25.79
CA TYR A 30 -0.08 -16.60 -24.65
C TYR A 30 -1.22 -17.32 -23.94
N ARG A 31 -1.25 -18.65 -24.05
CA ARG A 31 -2.14 -19.49 -23.26
C ARG A 31 -1.42 -19.91 -22.01
N LEU A 32 -2.01 -19.62 -20.85
CA LEU A 32 -1.53 -20.14 -19.59
C LEU A 32 -1.51 -21.67 -19.65
N PRO A 33 -0.46 -22.31 -19.12
CA PRO A 33 -0.45 -23.77 -18.99
C PRO A 33 -1.61 -24.22 -18.10
N THR A 34 -1.97 -25.49 -18.21
CA THR A 34 -2.96 -26.10 -17.32
C THR A 34 -2.50 -25.90 -15.86
N PRO A 35 -3.39 -25.47 -14.95
CA PRO A 35 -3.03 -25.27 -13.55
C PRO A 35 -2.36 -26.52 -12.96
N LEU A 36 -1.32 -26.31 -12.15
CA LEU A 36 -0.66 -27.39 -11.42
C LEU A 36 -1.68 -28.11 -10.52
N SER A 37 -1.62 -29.45 -10.47
CA SER A 37 -2.45 -30.21 -9.54
C SER A 37 -2.07 -29.85 -8.09
N LEU A 38 -3.08 -29.60 -7.26
CA LEU A 38 -2.94 -29.26 -5.83
C LEU A 38 -2.45 -30.47 -5.01
N THR A 39 -1.19 -30.82 -5.19
CA THR A 39 -0.53 -31.99 -4.60
C THR A 39 0.81 -31.58 -3.98
N GLY A 40 1.37 -32.40 -3.08
CA GLY A 40 2.59 -32.06 -2.36
C GLY A 40 2.43 -30.76 -1.57
N SER A 41 3.34 -29.80 -1.75
CA SER A 41 3.27 -28.49 -1.08
C SER A 41 2.04 -27.64 -1.46
N LEU A 42 1.37 -27.96 -2.57
CA LEU A 42 0.15 -27.28 -3.02
C LEU A 42 -1.14 -27.99 -2.57
N SER A 43 -1.03 -29.09 -1.80
CA SER A 43 -2.21 -29.76 -1.28
C SER A 43 -3.03 -28.84 -0.39
N VAL A 44 -4.35 -28.95 -0.49
CA VAL A 44 -5.29 -28.28 0.42
C VAL A 44 -4.89 -28.57 1.87
N ASN A 45 -4.87 -27.54 2.70
CA ASN A 45 -4.51 -27.63 4.10
C ASN A 45 -5.30 -26.60 4.91
N ASP A 46 -5.47 -26.89 6.20
CA ASP A 46 -6.23 -26.06 7.13
C ASP A 46 -5.33 -25.29 8.10
N ARG A 47 -4.05 -25.06 7.74
CA ARG A 47 -3.06 -24.46 8.66
C ARG A 47 -3.44 -23.08 9.17
N LEU A 48 -4.22 -22.33 8.38
CA LEU A 48 -4.70 -21.00 8.75
C LEU A 48 -6.03 -21.01 9.51
N SER A 49 -6.67 -22.17 9.70
CA SER A 49 -7.93 -22.29 10.45
C SER A 49 -7.75 -22.05 11.96
N GLU A 50 -6.53 -22.26 12.47
CA GLU A 50 -6.16 -22.03 13.87
C GLU A 50 -5.63 -20.60 14.12
N ALA A 51 -5.64 -19.73 13.10
CA ALA A 51 -5.16 -18.37 13.26
C ALA A 51 -6.12 -17.54 14.15
N GLU A 52 -5.54 -16.78 15.09
CA GLU A 52 -6.28 -15.82 15.91
C GLU A 52 -6.23 -14.42 15.27
N LEU A 53 -7.39 -13.76 15.18
CA LEU A 53 -7.45 -12.35 14.83
C LEU A 53 -7.04 -11.51 16.04
N LEU A 54 -5.93 -10.78 15.91
CA LEU A 54 -5.43 -9.91 16.96
C LEU A 54 -5.98 -8.49 16.77
N LEU A 55 -6.35 -7.83 17.87
CA LEU A 55 -6.82 -6.44 17.88
C LEU A 55 -8.02 -6.20 16.94
N GLU A 56 -8.91 -7.20 16.83
CA GLU A 56 -10.14 -7.08 16.08
C GLU A 56 -10.94 -5.84 16.53
N ASP A 57 -11.49 -5.12 15.55
CA ASP A 57 -12.19 -3.84 15.69
C ASP A 57 -11.38 -2.67 16.31
N GLN A 58 -10.10 -2.87 16.67
CA GLN A 58 -9.25 -1.83 17.26
C GLN A 58 -8.28 -1.20 16.25
N ILE A 59 -7.86 -1.96 15.23
CA ILE A 59 -6.99 -1.48 14.14
C ILE A 59 -7.62 -1.75 12.79
N TYR A 60 -7.44 -0.81 11.84
CA TYR A 60 -8.02 -0.93 10.51
C TYR A 60 -6.96 -0.85 9.42
N GLY A 61 -6.95 -1.87 8.56
CA GLY A 61 -5.99 -2.02 7.47
C GLY A 61 -4.54 -1.94 7.97
N PRO A 62 -4.12 -2.80 8.92
CA PRO A 62 -2.70 -2.94 9.21
C PRO A 62 -1.98 -3.42 7.95
N GLU A 63 -0.86 -2.77 7.62
CA GLU A 63 0.00 -3.17 6.51
C GLU A 63 1.21 -3.94 7.07
N SER A 64 2.43 -3.57 6.68
CA SER A 64 3.62 -4.27 7.13
C SER A 64 3.82 -4.23 8.64
N LEU A 65 4.52 -5.26 9.14
CA LEU A 65 4.90 -5.45 10.53
C LEU A 65 6.41 -5.31 10.67
N ALA A 66 6.86 -4.40 11.52
CA ALA A 66 8.26 -4.30 11.93
C ALA A 66 8.42 -4.69 13.40
N VAL A 67 9.41 -5.54 13.70
CA VAL A 67 9.68 -5.98 15.08
C VAL A 67 10.92 -5.27 15.59
N ASN A 68 10.79 -4.57 16.72
CA ASN A 68 11.96 -4.07 17.42
C ASN A 68 12.60 -5.22 18.21
N SER A 69 13.73 -5.72 17.72
CA SER A 69 14.44 -6.86 18.31
C SER A 69 14.92 -6.64 19.75
N LYS A 70 15.11 -5.39 20.18
CA LYS A 70 15.55 -5.07 21.55
C LYS A 70 14.40 -5.09 22.56
N THR A 71 13.21 -4.65 22.14
CA THR A 71 12.06 -4.50 23.05
C THR A 71 11.00 -5.59 22.86
N GLY A 72 11.01 -6.30 21.72
CA GLY A 72 9.95 -7.23 21.32
C GLY A 72 8.64 -6.55 20.91
N MET A 73 8.61 -5.22 20.83
CA MET A 73 7.43 -4.48 20.38
C MET A 73 7.28 -4.61 18.86
N ILE A 74 6.03 -4.71 18.42
CA ILE A 74 5.66 -4.73 17.01
C ILE A 74 5.14 -3.38 16.60
N TYR A 75 5.44 -2.98 15.38
CA TYR A 75 4.95 -1.75 14.81
C TYR A 75 4.18 -2.10 13.55
N THR A 76 3.09 -1.39 13.30
CA THR A 76 2.32 -1.49 12.05
C THR A 76 1.86 -0.12 11.62
N GLY A 77 1.90 0.15 10.32
CA GLY A 77 1.16 1.26 9.73
C GLY A 77 -0.31 0.86 9.59
N LEU A 78 -1.22 1.81 9.78
CA LEU A 78 -2.66 1.65 9.53
C LEU A 78 -3.06 2.48 8.31
N LYS A 79 -4.11 2.04 7.62
CA LYS A 79 -4.72 2.78 6.50
C LYS A 79 -5.20 4.19 6.90
N THR A 80 -5.43 4.42 8.19
CA THR A 80 -5.85 5.71 8.76
C THR A 80 -4.71 6.73 8.92
N GLY A 81 -3.46 6.33 8.68
CA GLY A 81 -2.28 7.21 8.81
C GLY A 81 -1.50 7.08 10.11
N LEU A 82 -2.01 6.25 11.02
CA LEU A 82 -1.38 5.97 12.30
C LEU A 82 -0.30 4.90 12.14
N ILE A 83 0.78 5.04 12.90
CA ILE A 83 1.73 3.96 13.18
C ILE A 83 1.49 3.52 14.61
N CYS A 84 1.07 2.27 14.80
CA CYS A 84 0.81 1.68 16.10
C CYS A 84 2.04 0.94 16.61
N GLU A 85 2.35 1.11 17.90
CA GLU A 85 3.27 0.29 18.69
C GLU A 85 2.42 -0.71 19.49
N ILE A 86 2.62 -2.00 19.25
CA ILE A 86 1.83 -3.11 19.76
C ILE A 86 2.72 -4.00 20.62
N LYS A 87 2.25 -4.28 21.84
CA LYS A 87 2.83 -5.33 22.69
C LYS A 87 2.09 -6.63 22.42
N LEU A 88 2.79 -7.63 21.87
CA LEU A 88 2.25 -8.99 21.68
C LEU A 88 2.74 -10.00 22.74
N LEU A 89 3.92 -9.80 23.31
CA LEU A 89 4.54 -10.82 24.18
C LEU A 89 4.05 -10.71 25.64
N GLY A 90 3.64 -11.86 26.19
CA GLY A 90 3.37 -12.09 27.62
C GLY A 90 1.92 -11.85 28.08
N GLU A 91 1.08 -11.19 27.27
CA GLU A 91 -0.31 -10.82 27.60
C GLU A 91 -1.17 -10.75 26.32
N LYS A 92 -2.47 -10.47 26.46
CA LYS A 92 -3.34 -10.16 25.31
C LYS A 92 -2.74 -8.98 24.50
N PRO A 93 -2.79 -9.04 23.15
CA PRO A 93 -2.33 -7.96 22.29
C PRO A 93 -2.87 -6.61 22.72
N LYS A 94 -2.00 -5.60 22.82
CA LYS A 94 -2.39 -4.25 23.20
C LYS A 94 -1.64 -3.19 22.42
N ILE A 95 -2.37 -2.19 21.94
CA ILE A 95 -1.80 -0.96 21.38
C ILE A 95 -1.25 -0.14 22.55
N ILE A 96 0.06 0.06 22.58
CA ILE A 96 0.76 0.84 23.61
C ILE A 96 0.80 2.31 23.21
N ARG A 97 1.02 2.58 21.92
CA ARG A 97 1.03 3.94 21.34
C ARG A 97 0.50 3.90 19.92
N ALA A 98 -0.06 5.01 19.45
CA ALA A 98 -0.19 5.26 18.02
C ALA A 98 0.20 6.71 17.71
N VAL A 99 0.90 6.90 16.59
CA VAL A 99 1.45 8.19 16.20
C VAL A 99 1.03 8.52 14.78
N GLN A 100 0.53 9.73 14.59
CA GLN A 100 0.29 10.32 13.27
C GLN A 100 1.55 11.08 12.84
N LEU A 101 2.10 10.76 11.66
CA LEU A 101 3.26 11.51 11.11
C LEU A 101 2.87 12.72 10.26
N SER A 102 1.60 12.85 9.87
CA SER A 102 1.15 14.00 9.08
C SER A 102 1.08 15.27 9.93
N SER A 103 1.52 16.40 9.38
CA SER A 103 1.31 17.74 9.96
C SER A 103 -0.11 18.29 9.74
N ILE A 104 -1.03 17.48 9.21
CA ILE A 104 -2.39 17.87 8.88
C ILE A 104 -3.23 17.94 10.16
N GLU A 105 -3.87 19.07 10.41
CA GLU A 105 -4.74 19.26 11.57
C GLU A 105 -6.11 18.58 11.42
N GLY A 106 -6.68 18.16 12.56
CA GLY A 106 -8.00 17.52 12.61
C GLY A 106 -8.00 16.06 12.17
N CYS A 107 -6.87 15.37 12.30
CA CYS A 107 -6.76 13.93 12.09
C CYS A 107 -7.04 13.18 13.38
N ASP A 108 -8.20 12.54 13.44
CA ASP A 108 -8.68 11.78 14.60
C ASP A 108 -8.33 10.29 14.54
N GLY A 109 -7.68 9.84 13.46
CA GLY A 109 -7.35 8.43 13.23
C GLY A 109 -8.55 7.59 12.77
N SER A 110 -9.71 8.20 12.49
CA SER A 110 -10.87 7.50 11.97
C SER A 110 -10.77 7.21 10.46
N TYR A 111 -11.46 6.18 10.01
CA TYR A 111 -11.56 5.86 8.58
C TYR A 111 -12.18 7.01 7.76
N LYS A 112 -13.05 7.83 8.37
CA LYS A 112 -13.67 8.99 7.71
C LYS A 112 -12.63 10.05 7.32
N MET A 113 -11.59 10.20 8.13
CA MET A 113 -10.53 11.17 7.88
C MET A 113 -9.44 10.63 6.94
N MET A 114 -9.51 9.37 6.50
CA MET A 114 -8.51 8.73 5.63
C MET A 114 -8.18 9.55 4.37
N ASN A 115 -9.18 10.12 3.68
CA ASN A 115 -8.94 10.91 2.48
C ASN A 115 -8.20 12.23 2.74
N LYS A 116 -8.27 12.75 3.98
CA LYS A 116 -7.64 14.01 4.38
C LYS A 116 -6.29 13.77 5.05
N CYS A 117 -6.24 12.81 5.96
CA CYS A 117 -5.11 12.54 6.83
C CYS A 117 -4.14 11.51 6.23
N GLY A 118 -4.64 10.69 5.30
CA GLY A 118 -3.87 9.78 4.48
C GLY A 118 -3.07 8.76 5.28
N ARG A 119 -2.22 8.02 4.57
CA ARG A 119 -1.13 7.24 5.16
C ARG A 119 -0.04 8.21 5.67
N PRO A 120 0.89 7.77 6.56
CA PRO A 120 1.90 8.64 7.15
C PRO A 120 2.63 9.50 6.10
N LEU A 121 2.99 10.74 6.43
CA LEU A 121 3.70 11.68 5.53
C LEU A 121 2.96 12.02 4.20
N GLY A 122 1.66 11.75 4.10
CA GLY A 122 0.91 11.96 2.86
C GLY A 122 1.25 10.93 1.77
N MET A 123 1.77 9.77 2.17
CA MET A 123 1.99 8.66 1.25
C MET A 123 0.66 8.18 0.66
N ARG A 124 0.66 7.82 -0.62
CA ARG A 124 -0.51 7.30 -1.32
C ARG A 124 -0.53 5.78 -1.29
N TYR A 125 0.62 5.14 -1.47
CA TYR A 125 0.73 3.68 -1.50
C TYR A 125 1.91 3.18 -0.67
N LEU A 126 1.80 3.32 0.66
CA LEU A 126 2.71 2.67 1.59
C LEU A 126 2.66 1.15 1.36
N ASN A 127 3.82 0.52 1.38
CA ASN A 127 3.94 -0.92 1.18
C ASN A 127 4.58 -1.58 2.41
N ASP A 128 5.79 -1.14 2.75
CA ASP A 128 6.59 -1.77 3.82
C ASP A 128 7.37 -0.73 4.63
N PHE A 129 7.74 -1.06 5.86
CA PHE A 129 8.68 -0.31 6.65
C PHE A 129 9.48 -1.20 7.61
N ASP A 130 10.69 -0.77 7.95
CA ASP A 130 11.54 -1.49 8.91
C ASP A 130 12.43 -0.53 9.71
N PHE A 131 13.01 -1.03 10.80
CA PHE A 131 13.99 -0.32 11.60
C PHE A 131 15.39 -0.45 11.01
N LEU A 132 16.07 0.68 10.89
CA LEU A 132 17.49 0.73 10.59
C LEU A 132 18.31 0.52 11.88
N PRO A 133 19.57 0.04 11.78
CA PRO A 133 20.42 -0.20 12.95
C PRO A 133 20.68 1.04 13.83
N ASP A 134 20.56 2.23 13.24
CA ASP A 134 20.72 3.52 13.93
C ASP A 134 19.44 4.02 14.62
N GLY A 135 18.35 3.24 14.57
CA GLY A 135 17.07 3.54 15.22
C GLY A 135 16.12 4.40 14.39
N ARG A 136 16.49 4.78 13.16
CA ARG A 136 15.54 5.36 12.20
C ARG A 136 14.62 4.28 11.65
N ILE A 137 13.50 4.69 11.06
CA ILE A 137 12.71 3.80 10.22
C ILE A 137 12.95 4.11 8.75
N VAL A 138 12.91 3.07 7.92
CA VAL A 138 12.82 3.17 6.47
C VAL A 138 11.43 2.77 6.04
N LEU A 139 10.81 3.54 5.15
CA LEU A 139 9.49 3.30 4.58
C LEU A 139 9.65 3.13 3.08
N SER A 140 8.87 2.23 2.49
CA SER A 140 8.75 2.06 1.05
C SER A 140 7.35 2.47 0.59
N GLU A 141 7.32 3.28 -0.47
CA GLU A 141 6.09 3.68 -1.13
C GLU A 141 6.13 3.18 -2.57
N SER A 142 5.16 2.35 -2.94
CA SER A 142 5.08 1.74 -4.28
C SER A 142 4.76 2.77 -5.36
N SER A 143 3.92 3.76 -5.04
CA SER A 143 3.55 4.84 -5.93
C SER A 143 3.25 6.11 -5.14
N ASN A 144 3.88 7.22 -5.53
CA ASN A 144 3.57 8.55 -5.00
C ASN A 144 2.40 9.23 -5.75
N ARG A 145 1.83 8.55 -6.75
CA ARG A 145 0.80 9.09 -7.65
C ARG A 145 -0.56 8.42 -7.45
N PHE A 146 -0.58 7.10 -7.35
CA PHE A 146 -1.81 6.31 -7.21
C PHE A 146 -1.86 5.61 -5.85
N GLU A 147 -3.07 5.39 -5.35
CA GLU A 147 -3.31 4.60 -4.14
C GLU A 147 -3.42 3.11 -4.49
N ASP A 148 -3.47 2.25 -3.47
CA ASP A 148 -3.69 0.80 -3.59
C ASP A 148 -4.93 0.42 -4.44
N LYS A 149 -6.06 1.12 -4.25
CA LYS A 149 -7.28 0.92 -5.04
C LYS A 149 -7.10 1.24 -6.53
N ASP A 150 -6.10 2.05 -6.85
CA ASP A 150 -5.78 2.57 -8.18
C ASP A 150 -4.55 1.87 -8.78
N PHE A 151 -4.13 0.73 -8.21
CA PHE A 151 -2.93 -0.01 -8.64
C PHE A 151 -2.92 -0.34 -10.14
N LEU A 152 -4.11 -0.55 -10.74
CA LEU A 152 -4.21 -0.82 -12.17
C LEU A 152 -3.71 0.38 -13.01
N TYR A 153 -3.98 1.61 -12.57
CA TYR A 153 -3.47 2.80 -13.25
C TYR A 153 -1.96 2.93 -13.09
N ASP A 154 -1.41 2.57 -11.93
CA ASP A 154 0.04 2.55 -11.71
C ASP A 154 0.73 1.50 -12.61
N MET A 155 0.14 0.31 -12.72
CA MET A 155 0.62 -0.76 -13.60
C MET A 155 0.55 -0.36 -15.08
N LEU A 156 -0.53 0.30 -15.50
CA LEU A 156 -0.70 0.80 -16.88
C LEU A 156 0.22 1.98 -17.19
N GLU A 157 0.49 2.86 -16.20
CA GLU A 157 1.44 3.95 -16.38
C GLU A 157 2.86 3.41 -16.57
N HIS A 158 3.19 2.32 -15.87
CA HIS A 158 4.47 1.62 -15.95
C HIS A 158 5.67 2.57 -15.76
N ARG A 159 5.56 3.45 -14.75
CA ARG A 159 6.60 4.43 -14.39
C ARG A 159 7.20 4.12 -13.02
N PRO A 160 8.49 4.45 -12.80
CA PRO A 160 9.15 4.23 -11.51
C PRO A 160 8.76 5.33 -10.50
N ASN A 161 7.49 5.40 -10.12
CA ASN A 161 6.95 6.39 -9.18
C ASN A 161 7.16 6.04 -7.71
N GLY A 162 7.73 4.86 -7.43
CA GLY A 162 8.03 4.40 -6.09
C GLY A 162 9.24 5.12 -5.46
N ARG A 163 9.30 5.13 -4.13
CA ARG A 163 10.42 5.71 -3.37
C ARG A 163 10.65 5.01 -2.04
N ALA A 164 11.86 5.16 -1.51
CA ALA A 164 12.19 4.82 -0.13
C ALA A 164 12.47 6.11 0.66
N ILE A 165 11.92 6.22 1.87
CA ILE A 165 12.04 7.39 2.74
C ILE A 165 12.55 6.94 4.10
N THR A 166 13.58 7.60 4.62
CA THR A 166 14.03 7.38 6.00
C THR A 166 13.55 8.51 6.90
N THR A 167 13.05 8.20 8.09
CA THR A 167 12.68 9.21 9.08
C THR A 167 13.00 8.76 10.50
N SER A 168 13.29 9.73 11.36
CA SER A 168 13.42 9.51 12.80
C SER A 168 12.04 9.70 13.43
N ILE A 169 11.30 8.62 13.69
CA ILE A 169 10.07 8.75 14.47
C ILE A 169 10.45 8.97 15.93
N ASN A 170 10.15 10.16 16.44
CA ASN A 170 10.17 10.40 17.87
C ASN A 170 8.80 9.99 18.43
N LEU A 171 8.67 8.73 18.86
CA LEU A 171 7.45 8.17 19.48
C LEU A 171 7.07 8.80 20.84
N LYS A 172 7.60 10.00 21.13
CA LYS A 172 7.39 10.74 22.38
C LYS A 172 6.09 11.55 22.40
N SER A 173 5.30 11.59 21.32
CA SER A 173 3.98 12.21 21.40
C SER A 173 2.98 11.23 22.04
N PRO A 174 2.34 11.60 23.16
CA PRO A 174 1.27 10.79 23.72
C PRO A 174 0.10 10.73 22.75
N PHE A 175 -0.56 9.57 22.74
CA PHE A 175 -1.82 9.34 22.06
C PHE A 175 -2.84 10.39 22.53
N ARG A 176 -3.33 11.25 21.64
CA ARG A 176 -4.34 12.26 21.99
C ARG A 176 -5.78 11.72 22.00
N HIS A 177 -6.02 10.52 21.49
CA HIS A 177 -7.37 9.97 21.45
C HIS A 177 -7.37 8.46 21.59
N THR A 178 -7.95 7.96 22.68
CA THR A 178 -8.40 6.58 22.80
C THR A 178 -9.35 6.29 21.64
N VAL A 179 -8.97 5.40 20.72
CA VAL A 179 -9.93 4.80 19.79
C VAL A 179 -10.78 3.88 20.66
N ALA A 180 -12.06 4.23 20.80
CA ALA A 180 -13.07 3.45 21.50
C ALA A 180 -13.57 2.31 20.62
#